data_AF-A0A662ZZY8-F1
#
_entry.id   AF-A0A662ZZY8-F1
#
_cell.length_a   1.000
_cell.length_b   1.000
_cell.length_c   1.000
_cell.angle_alpha   90.00
_cell.angle_beta   90.00
_cell.angle_gamma   90.00
#
_symmetry.space_group_name_H-M   'P 1'
#
loop_
_entity.id
_entity.type
_entity.pdbx_description
1 polymer ?
#
loop_
_entity_poly.entity_id
_entity_poly.type
_entity_poly.pdbx_seq_one_letter_code
_entity_poly.pdbx_strand_id
1 'polypeptide(L)'
;MEKYPEERQILIHPLPLVPVSKCMEGSSVLTDIIIGKFMYHLPFYRLTQQYRESGIGISESTMCGWYEMAVEKRKLLYNLLKQKILSSDYMQVDESVIPVMDNEKHKAKKGDEWCVRDGVTGDVMFHYDRGSRSGMVARELLECYRSIVQCDGYAAYEQFEQMKGITLVGCWAHGRRKYVDALEENRTLVTQAIHYIGRLYKVESDAG
;
A
#
# COMPACT_ATOMS: atom_id res chain seq x y z
N MET A 1 14.28 62.40 5.07
CA MET A 1 14.06 62.52 3.61
C MET A 1 13.13 61.38 3.23
N GLU A 2 11.89 61.70 2.94
CA GLU A 2 10.81 60.74 2.74
C GLU A 2 11.00 60.07 1.37
N LYS A 3 11.16 58.73 1.33
CA LYS A 3 11.34 58.00 0.07
C LYS A 3 10.11 58.20 -0.83
N TYR A 4 10.35 58.56 -2.09
CA TYR A 4 9.30 58.71 -3.09
C TYR A 4 8.50 57.39 -3.21
N PRO A 5 7.18 57.43 -3.48
CA PRO A 5 6.32 56.24 -3.52
C PRO A 5 6.87 55.09 -4.39
N GLU A 6 7.52 55.42 -5.49
CA GLU A 6 8.19 54.54 -6.46
C GLU A 6 9.44 53.83 -5.93
N GLU A 7 10.03 54.30 -4.83
CA GLU A 7 11.22 53.71 -4.18
C GLU A 7 10.88 52.80 -2.99
N ARG A 8 9.59 52.56 -2.73
CA ARG A 8 9.12 51.72 -1.63
C ARG A 8 9.19 50.24 -2.04
N GLN A 9 10.20 49.54 -1.55
CA GLN A 9 10.24 48.08 -1.61
C GLN A 9 9.32 47.47 -0.54
N ILE A 10 8.39 46.61 -0.97
CA ILE A 10 7.65 45.74 -0.06
C ILE A 10 8.62 44.62 0.35
N LEU A 11 9.16 44.71 1.56
CA LEU A 11 9.96 43.64 2.15
C LEU A 11 9.02 42.54 2.64
N ILE A 12 8.96 41.43 1.91
CA ILE A 12 8.16 40.25 2.30
C ILE A 12 9.12 39.24 2.94
N HIS A 13 8.77 38.76 4.13
CA HIS A 13 9.50 37.66 4.77
C HIS A 13 9.36 36.39 3.91
N PRO A 14 10.39 35.53 3.80
CA PRO A 14 10.24 34.26 3.10
C PRO A 14 9.05 33.50 3.67
N LEU A 15 8.21 32.98 2.78
CA LEU A 15 7.07 32.17 3.19
C LEU A 15 7.58 30.96 4.00
N PRO A 16 6.85 30.55 5.05
CA PRO A 16 7.20 29.35 5.78
C PRO A 16 7.22 28.16 4.82
N LEU A 17 8.07 27.17 5.12
CA LEU A 17 8.11 25.93 4.36
C LEU A 17 6.73 25.26 4.40
N VAL A 18 6.10 25.15 3.24
CA VAL A 18 4.84 24.44 3.07
C VAL A 18 5.09 23.07 2.43
N PRO A 19 4.38 22.02 2.85
CA PRO A 19 4.55 20.67 2.31
C PRO A 19 4.19 20.59 0.82
N VAL A 20 3.28 21.45 0.36
CA VAL A 20 2.81 21.51 -1.02
C VAL A 20 2.88 22.96 -1.51
N SER A 21 3.64 23.18 -2.58
CA SER A 21 3.79 24.52 -3.20
C SER A 21 2.45 25.00 -3.76
N LYS A 22 2.13 26.28 -3.55
CA LYS A 22 0.88 26.92 -4.00
C LYS A 22 -0.41 26.30 -3.44
N CYS A 23 -0.31 25.47 -2.39
CA CYS A 23 -1.46 25.09 -1.59
C CYS A 23 -1.75 26.21 -0.60
N MET A 24 -3.02 26.58 -0.47
CA MET A 24 -3.45 27.58 0.52
C MET A 24 -3.41 27.02 1.95
N GLU A 25 -3.39 25.68 2.08
CA GLU A 25 -3.51 24.99 3.36
C GLU A 25 -2.18 24.62 3.99
N GLY A 26 -2.19 24.61 5.33
CA GLY A 26 -1.07 24.13 6.14
C GLY A 26 -0.98 22.60 6.20
N SER A 27 0.13 22.11 6.74
CA SER A 27 0.39 20.67 6.93
C SER A 27 -0.69 19.96 7.76
N SER A 28 -1.29 20.64 8.73
CA SER A 28 -2.33 20.08 9.61
C SER A 28 -3.59 19.67 8.84
N VAL A 29 -4.07 20.51 7.93
CA VAL A 29 -5.28 20.22 7.12
C VAL A 29 -5.02 19.07 6.16
N LEU A 30 -3.86 19.07 5.49
CA LEU A 30 -3.47 17.95 4.61
C LEU A 30 -3.34 16.64 5.38
N THR A 31 -2.83 16.71 6.61
CA THR A 31 -2.69 15.54 7.49
C THR A 31 -4.06 15.02 7.90
N ASP A 32 -4.96 15.91 8.31
CA ASP A 32 -6.33 15.57 8.68
C ASP A 32 -7.08 14.90 7.51
N ILE A 33 -7.02 15.46 6.30
CA ILE A 33 -7.64 14.88 5.10
C ILE A 33 -7.11 13.46 4.85
N ILE A 34 -5.80 13.25 4.96
CA ILE A 34 -5.16 11.95 4.66
C ILE A 34 -5.49 10.91 5.74
N ILE A 35 -5.44 11.29 7.02
CA ILE A 35 -5.86 10.43 8.13
C ILE A 35 -7.34 10.08 7.99
N GLY A 36 -8.18 11.09 7.78
CA GLY A 36 -9.61 10.92 7.53
C GLY A 36 -9.90 9.90 6.43
N LYS A 37 -9.18 10.01 5.31
CA LYS A 37 -9.39 9.12 4.17
C LYS A 37 -8.90 7.69 4.40
N PHE A 38 -7.70 7.50 4.97
CA PHE A 38 -7.08 6.17 5.03
C PHE A 38 -7.17 5.49 6.39
N MET A 39 -7.05 6.23 7.49
CA MET A 39 -7.18 5.66 8.84
C MET A 39 -8.65 5.49 9.22
N TYR A 40 -9.48 6.47 8.87
CA TYR A 40 -10.91 6.48 9.25
C TYR A 40 -11.86 6.13 8.11
N HIS A 41 -11.32 5.77 6.93
CA HIS A 41 -12.09 5.35 5.77
C HIS A 41 -13.22 6.33 5.36
N LEU A 42 -12.99 7.63 5.54
CA LEU A 42 -13.97 8.66 5.20
C LEU A 42 -13.88 9.03 3.71
N PRO A 43 -14.97 8.92 2.93
CA PRO A 43 -15.00 9.43 1.58
C PRO A 43 -14.91 10.96 1.58
N PHE A 44 -14.40 11.56 0.50
CA PHE A 44 -14.14 13.02 0.44
C PHE A 44 -15.41 13.85 0.63
N TYR A 45 -16.56 13.40 0.14
CA TYR A 45 -17.83 14.08 0.38
C TYR A 45 -18.15 14.20 1.88
N ARG A 46 -17.81 13.18 2.69
CA ARG A 46 -18.09 13.16 4.13
C ARG A 46 -17.13 14.05 4.90
N LEU A 47 -15.85 14.04 4.53
CA LEU A 47 -14.87 15.01 5.04
C LEU A 47 -15.32 16.44 4.73
N THR A 48 -15.74 16.69 3.49
CA THR A 48 -16.24 18.00 3.06
C THR A 48 -17.47 18.46 3.88
N GLN A 49 -18.37 17.54 4.24
CA GLN A 49 -19.49 17.85 5.14
C GLN A 49 -19.02 18.22 6.55
N GLN A 50 -18.05 17.50 7.12
CA GLN A 50 -17.49 17.82 8.45
C GLN A 50 -16.84 19.21 8.49
N TYR A 51 -16.07 19.57 7.45
CA TYR A 51 -15.53 20.92 7.33
C TYR A 51 -16.64 21.97 7.24
N ARG A 52 -17.71 21.69 6.49
CA ARG A 52 -18.87 22.58 6.37
C ARG A 52 -19.60 22.79 7.69
N GLU A 53 -19.75 21.76 8.51
CA GLU A 53 -20.32 21.86 9.86
C GLU A 53 -19.49 22.76 10.77
N SER A 54 -18.18 22.85 10.51
CA SER A 54 -17.26 23.79 11.19
C SER A 54 -17.24 25.19 10.56
N GLY A 55 -18.14 25.48 9.61
CA GLY A 55 -18.19 26.76 8.89
C GLY A 55 -17.19 26.91 7.74
N ILE A 56 -16.47 25.84 7.39
CA ILE A 56 -15.41 25.85 6.37
C ILE A 56 -15.95 25.25 5.06
N GLY A 57 -16.09 26.08 4.04
CA GLY A 57 -16.56 25.67 2.72
C GLY A 57 -15.43 25.19 1.81
N ILE A 58 -15.19 23.88 1.75
CA ILE A 58 -14.23 23.26 0.80
C ILE A 58 -15.04 22.50 -0.26
N SER A 59 -14.62 22.55 -1.52
CA SER A 59 -15.22 21.71 -2.56
C SER A 59 -14.50 20.36 -2.64
N GLU A 60 -15.21 19.30 -3.04
CA GLU A 60 -14.61 17.98 -3.19
C GLU A 60 -13.43 17.97 -4.18
N SER A 61 -13.54 18.72 -5.29
CA SER A 61 -12.45 18.83 -6.27
C SER A 61 -11.21 19.52 -5.71
N THR A 62 -11.39 20.56 -4.87
CA THR A 62 -10.29 21.22 -4.15
C THR A 62 -9.61 20.25 -3.20
N MET A 63 -10.39 19.50 -2.41
CA MET A 63 -9.86 18.51 -1.46
C MET A 63 -9.10 17.38 -2.18
N CYS A 64 -9.64 16.87 -3.29
CA CYS A 64 -8.97 15.89 -4.14
C CYS A 64 -7.64 16.42 -4.67
N GLY A 65 -7.61 17.65 -5.19
CA GLY A 65 -6.36 18.26 -5.68
C GLY A 65 -5.30 18.40 -4.60
N TRP A 66 -5.67 18.86 -3.40
CA TRP A 66 -4.75 18.94 -2.27
C TRP A 66 -4.22 17.57 -1.84
N TYR A 67 -5.09 16.57 -1.80
CA TYR A 67 -4.74 15.19 -1.53
C TYR A 67 -3.73 14.65 -2.55
N GLU A 68 -3.96 14.83 -3.85
CA GLU A 68 -3.08 14.35 -4.91
C GLU A 68 -1.69 14.96 -4.77
N MET A 69 -1.61 16.29 -4.60
CA MET A 69 -0.33 16.97 -4.43
C MET A 69 0.43 16.47 -3.19
N ALA A 70 -0.26 16.18 -2.09
CA ALA A 70 0.36 15.66 -0.88
C ALA A 70 0.86 14.21 -1.05
N VAL A 71 0.11 13.36 -1.76
CA VAL A 71 0.52 11.98 -2.08
C VAL A 71 1.70 11.96 -3.05
N GLU A 72 1.72 12.83 -4.05
CA GLU A 72 2.84 12.96 -4.99
C GLU A 72 4.18 13.22 -4.29
N LYS A 73 4.19 14.06 -3.24
CA LYS A 73 5.40 14.30 -2.44
C LYS A 73 5.86 13.08 -1.64
N ARG A 74 4.94 12.17 -1.29
CA ARG A 74 5.24 10.93 -0.54
C ARG A 74 5.80 9.82 -1.42
N LYS A 75 5.75 9.94 -2.75
CA LYS A 75 6.32 8.93 -3.67
C LYS A 75 7.79 8.64 -3.38
N LEU A 76 8.56 9.63 -2.94
CA LEU A 76 9.95 9.43 -2.54
C LEU A 76 10.08 8.47 -1.36
N LEU A 77 9.24 8.64 -0.33
CA LEU A 77 9.22 7.74 0.82
C LEU A 77 8.77 6.34 0.43
N TYR A 78 7.74 6.23 -0.43
CA TYR A 78 7.31 4.94 -0.98
C TYR A 78 8.44 4.25 -1.75
N ASN A 79 9.18 4.97 -2.59
CA ASN A 79 10.28 4.38 -3.36
C ASN A 79 11.42 3.90 -2.46
N LEU A 80 11.75 4.65 -1.40
CA LEU A 80 12.73 4.24 -0.39
C LEU A 80 12.26 3.00 0.38
N LEU A 81 10.99 2.96 0.79
CA LEU A 81 10.39 1.79 1.44
C LEU A 81 10.42 0.57 0.52
N LYS A 82 10.06 0.74 -0.76
CA LYS A 82 10.13 -0.31 -1.78
C LYS A 82 11.55 -0.85 -1.92
N GLN A 83 12.55 0.03 -2.02
CA GLN A 83 13.96 -0.39 -2.10
C GLN A 83 14.39 -1.15 -0.84
N LYS A 84 14.00 -0.68 0.35
CA LYS A 84 14.31 -1.33 1.61
C LYS A 84 13.72 -2.75 1.66
N ILE A 85 12.42 -2.89 1.37
CA ILE A 85 11.74 -4.19 1.37
C ILE A 85 12.38 -5.13 0.34
N LEU A 86 12.64 -4.66 -0.89
CA LEU A 86 13.30 -5.44 -1.95
C LEU A 86 14.77 -5.76 -1.68
N SER A 87 15.36 -5.23 -0.60
CA SER A 87 16.71 -5.59 -0.14
C SER A 87 16.71 -6.60 1.02
N SER A 88 15.53 -7.02 1.50
CA SER A 88 15.41 -7.99 2.58
C SER A 88 15.88 -9.38 2.15
N ASP A 89 16.33 -10.18 3.12
CA ASP A 89 16.67 -11.59 2.89
C ASP A 89 15.42 -12.47 2.78
N TYR A 90 14.26 -11.99 3.25
CA TYR A 90 13.02 -12.75 3.26
C TYR A 90 11.81 -11.85 3.05
N MET A 91 11.07 -12.08 1.97
CA MET A 91 9.86 -11.36 1.64
C MET A 91 8.65 -12.28 1.57
N GLN A 92 7.50 -11.72 1.89
CA GLN A 92 6.19 -12.34 1.73
C GLN A 92 5.40 -11.52 0.71
N VAL A 93 4.80 -12.19 -0.27
CA VAL A 93 4.03 -11.55 -1.34
C VAL A 93 2.66 -12.20 -1.42
N ASP A 94 1.61 -11.37 -1.50
CA ASP A 94 0.23 -11.80 -1.65
C ASP A 94 -0.56 -10.82 -2.51
N GLU A 95 -1.56 -11.30 -3.23
CA GLU A 95 -2.42 -10.49 -4.09
C GLU A 95 -3.86 -10.50 -3.58
N SER A 96 -4.42 -9.31 -3.40
CA SER A 96 -5.80 -9.13 -2.94
C SER A 96 -6.65 -8.46 -4.02
N VAL A 97 -7.84 -9.01 -4.24
CA VAL A 97 -8.82 -8.46 -5.17
C VAL A 97 -9.53 -7.28 -4.50
N ILE A 98 -9.40 -6.10 -5.10
CA ILE A 98 -10.07 -4.87 -4.68
C ILE A 98 -11.09 -4.40 -5.73
N PRO A 99 -12.20 -3.77 -5.30
CA PRO A 99 -13.12 -3.12 -6.22
C PRO A 99 -12.53 -1.79 -6.72
N VAL A 100 -12.37 -1.65 -8.03
CA VAL A 100 -11.85 -0.45 -8.67
C VAL A 100 -12.94 0.16 -9.55
N MET A 101 -13.14 1.47 -9.45
CA MET A 101 -14.13 2.17 -10.28
C MET A 101 -13.67 2.20 -11.74
N ASP A 102 -14.49 1.65 -12.64
CA ASP A 102 -14.31 1.83 -14.08
C ASP A 102 -15.13 3.04 -14.51
N ASN A 103 -14.44 4.15 -14.81
CA ASN A 103 -15.09 5.42 -15.16
C ASN A 103 -15.83 5.36 -16.50
N GLU A 104 -15.43 4.51 -17.43
CA GLU A 104 -16.09 4.36 -18.73
C GLU A 104 -17.39 3.55 -18.59
N LYS A 105 -17.35 2.50 -17.77
CA LYS A 105 -18.49 1.59 -17.57
C LYS A 105 -19.38 1.98 -16.39
N HIS A 106 -19.02 3.02 -15.66
CA HIS A 106 -19.69 3.49 -14.44
C HIS A 106 -20.00 2.37 -13.44
N LYS A 107 -19.13 1.35 -13.34
CA LYS A 107 -19.31 0.19 -12.46
C LYS A 107 -17.99 -0.27 -11.86
N ALA A 108 -18.05 -0.86 -10.68
CA ALA A 108 -16.87 -1.44 -10.06
C ALA A 108 -16.42 -2.66 -10.88
N LYS A 109 -15.14 -2.71 -11.22
CA LYS A 109 -14.47 -3.90 -11.75
C LYS A 109 -13.51 -4.45 -10.70
N LYS A 110 -13.15 -5.72 -10.84
CA LYS A 110 -12.08 -6.32 -10.04
C LYS A 110 -10.74 -5.76 -10.52
N GLY A 111 -9.90 -5.35 -9.58
CA GLY A 111 -8.49 -5.12 -9.79
C GLY A 111 -7.71 -5.83 -8.69
N ASP A 112 -6.46 -6.16 -8.96
CA ASP A 112 -5.57 -6.80 -7.99
C ASP A 112 -4.57 -5.77 -7.43
N GLU A 113 -4.38 -5.80 -6.12
CA GLU A 113 -3.35 -5.08 -5.38
C GLU A 113 -2.37 -6.07 -4.78
N TRP A 114 -1.08 -5.79 -4.94
CA TRP A 114 0.00 -6.62 -4.42
C TRP A 114 0.42 -6.10 -3.05
N CYS A 115 0.36 -6.95 -2.03
CA CYS A 115 0.94 -6.71 -0.72
C CYS A 115 2.32 -7.36 -0.67
N VAL A 116 3.36 -6.57 -0.42
CA VAL A 116 4.72 -7.08 -0.22
C VAL A 116 5.15 -6.70 1.19
N ARG A 117 5.49 -7.71 1.98
CA ARG A 117 5.96 -7.55 3.34
C ARG A 117 7.39 -8.06 3.47
N ASP A 118 8.23 -7.28 4.13
CA ASP A 118 9.51 -7.75 4.64
C ASP A 118 9.24 -8.70 5.82
N GLY A 119 9.58 -9.97 5.64
CA GLY A 119 9.39 -11.00 6.65
C GLY A 119 10.30 -10.84 7.86
N VAL A 120 11.40 -10.10 7.74
CA VAL A 120 12.38 -9.85 8.80
C VAL A 120 12.01 -8.62 9.62
N THR A 121 11.80 -7.48 8.97
CA THR A 121 11.53 -6.20 9.68
C THR A 121 10.04 -5.97 9.96
N GLY A 122 9.17 -6.61 9.18
CA GLY A 122 7.73 -6.41 9.23
C GLY A 122 7.21 -5.19 8.46
N ASP A 123 8.09 -4.47 7.74
CA ASP A 123 7.69 -3.38 6.85
C ASP A 123 6.78 -3.89 5.72
N VAL A 124 5.77 -3.09 5.33
CA VAL A 124 4.79 -3.45 4.30
C VAL A 124 4.67 -2.36 3.26
N MET A 125 4.63 -2.76 1.99
CA MET A 125 4.23 -1.89 0.88
C MET A 125 3.09 -2.51 0.09
N PHE A 126 2.29 -1.65 -0.52
CA PHE A 126 1.26 -2.03 -1.48
C PHE A 126 1.68 -1.55 -2.86
N HIS A 127 1.56 -2.43 -3.86
CA HIS A 127 1.86 -2.13 -5.24
C HIS A 127 0.63 -2.38 -6.11
N TYR A 128 0.25 -1.37 -6.88
CA TYR A 128 -0.90 -1.43 -7.76
C TYR A 128 -0.47 -1.01 -9.17
N ASP A 129 -0.54 -1.94 -10.12
CA ASP A 129 -0.34 -1.65 -11.54
C ASP A 129 -1.63 -1.91 -12.32
N ARG A 130 -2.47 -0.87 -12.39
CA ARG A 130 -3.72 -0.86 -13.16
C ARG A 130 -4.67 -2.02 -12.83
N GLY A 131 -4.53 -2.61 -11.65
CA GLY A 131 -5.31 -3.75 -11.17
C GLY A 131 -4.91 -5.09 -11.80
N SER A 132 -3.70 -5.21 -12.34
CA SER A 132 -3.20 -6.43 -12.96
C SER A 132 -2.39 -7.28 -11.99
N ARG A 133 -2.72 -8.58 -11.92
CA ARG A 133 -1.92 -9.64 -11.28
C ARG A 133 -1.09 -10.48 -12.25
N SER A 134 -0.84 -9.97 -13.46
CA SER A 134 -0.14 -10.76 -14.47
C SER A 134 1.29 -11.11 -14.04
N GLY A 135 1.84 -12.19 -14.60
CA GLY A 135 3.26 -12.53 -14.38
C GLY A 135 4.23 -11.45 -14.86
N MET A 136 3.84 -10.55 -15.77
CA MET A 136 4.65 -9.39 -16.14
C MET A 136 4.81 -8.42 -14.97
N VAL A 137 3.71 -8.07 -14.31
CA VAL A 137 3.71 -7.20 -13.12
C VAL A 137 4.54 -7.82 -12.00
N ALA A 138 4.37 -9.13 -11.77
CA ALA A 138 5.19 -9.84 -10.78
C ALA A 138 6.69 -9.71 -11.10
N ARG A 139 7.09 -9.90 -12.36
CA ARG A 139 8.50 -9.78 -12.78
C ARG A 139 9.05 -8.39 -12.59
N GLU A 140 8.31 -7.36 -12.98
CA GLU A 140 8.73 -5.97 -12.81
C GLU A 140 8.82 -5.59 -11.32
N LEU A 141 7.91 -6.12 -10.49
CA LEU A 141 7.94 -5.90 -9.05
C LEU A 141 9.15 -6.55 -8.38
N LEU A 142 9.52 -7.76 -8.79
CA LEU A 142 10.57 -8.59 -8.18
C LEU A 142 11.87 -8.63 -8.99
N GLU A 143 12.03 -7.76 -9.99
CA GLU A 143 13.09 -7.82 -11.00
C GLU A 143 14.50 -7.92 -10.40
N CYS A 144 14.75 -7.17 -9.33
CA CYS A 144 16.05 -7.08 -8.66
C CYS A 144 16.18 -7.95 -7.41
N TYR A 145 15.12 -8.65 -7.00
CA TYR A 145 15.14 -9.44 -5.77
C TYR A 145 15.87 -10.77 -5.94
N ARG A 146 16.76 -11.14 -5.01
CA ARG A 146 17.62 -12.34 -5.13
C ARG A 146 17.75 -13.09 -3.80
N SER A 147 16.63 -13.26 -3.09
CA SER A 147 16.60 -14.07 -1.86
C SER A 147 15.29 -14.88 -1.75
N ILE A 148 14.77 -15.10 -0.54
CA ILE A 148 13.61 -15.96 -0.28
C ILE A 148 12.31 -15.18 -0.51
N VAL A 149 11.41 -15.71 -1.34
CA VAL A 149 10.06 -15.18 -1.54
C VAL A 149 9.04 -16.21 -1.08
N GLN A 150 8.21 -15.86 -0.10
CA GLN A 150 7.05 -16.65 0.28
C GLN A 150 5.80 -16.16 -0.43
N CYS A 151 5.06 -17.07 -1.06
CA CYS A 151 3.82 -16.76 -1.78
C CYS A 151 2.74 -17.83 -1.57
N ASP A 152 1.53 -17.58 -2.07
CA ASP A 152 0.37 -18.49 -2.00
C ASP A 152 0.45 -19.69 -2.96
N GLY A 153 1.42 -19.70 -3.87
CA GLY A 153 1.59 -20.73 -4.91
C GLY A 153 0.78 -20.45 -6.18
N TYR A 154 0.41 -19.20 -6.44
CA TYR A 154 -0.17 -18.78 -7.72
C TYR A 154 0.81 -19.02 -8.88
N ALA A 155 0.29 -19.49 -10.03
CA ALA A 155 1.10 -19.84 -11.20
C ALA A 155 1.97 -18.70 -11.75
N ALA A 156 1.60 -17.43 -11.50
CA ALA A 156 2.46 -16.31 -11.88
C ALA A 156 3.80 -16.29 -11.14
N TYR A 157 3.96 -17.03 -10.04
CA TYR A 157 5.24 -17.14 -9.35
C TYR A 157 6.16 -18.21 -9.94
N GLU A 158 5.66 -19.19 -10.70
CA GLU A 158 6.46 -20.30 -11.25
C GLU A 158 7.66 -19.82 -12.08
N GLN A 159 7.51 -18.66 -12.74
CA GLN A 159 8.61 -18.03 -13.48
C GLN A 159 9.83 -17.67 -12.61
N PHE A 160 9.68 -17.50 -11.30
CA PHE A 160 10.79 -17.22 -10.39
C PHE A 160 11.54 -18.48 -9.95
N GLU A 161 10.96 -19.68 -10.11
CA GLU A 161 11.68 -20.95 -9.85
C GLU A 161 12.91 -21.09 -10.76
N GLN A 162 12.84 -20.52 -11.96
CA GLN A 162 13.92 -20.55 -12.95
C GLN A 162 14.92 -19.40 -12.77
N MET A 163 14.65 -18.43 -11.90
CA MET A 163 15.51 -17.28 -11.69
C MET A 163 16.60 -17.57 -10.67
N LYS A 164 17.86 -17.47 -11.11
CA LYS A 164 19.01 -17.65 -10.22
C LYS A 164 18.97 -16.66 -9.06
N GLY A 165 19.14 -17.18 -7.84
CA GLY A 165 19.18 -16.39 -6.61
C GLY A 165 17.83 -16.21 -5.93
N ILE A 166 16.71 -16.56 -6.55
CA ILE A 166 15.41 -16.55 -5.86
C ILE A 166 15.11 -17.96 -5.33
N THR A 167 14.71 -18.04 -4.06
CA THR A 167 14.16 -19.27 -3.48
C THR A 167 12.68 -19.05 -3.18
N LEU A 168 11.79 -19.70 -3.93
CA LEU A 168 10.37 -19.66 -3.63
C LEU A 168 10.03 -20.64 -2.49
N VAL A 169 9.22 -20.17 -1.55
CA VAL A 169 8.67 -20.99 -0.47
C VAL A 169 7.15 -20.81 -0.37
N GLY A 170 6.44 -21.88 -0.02
CA GLY A 170 4.98 -21.83 0.12
C GLY A 170 4.52 -21.17 1.41
N CYS A 171 3.39 -20.47 1.35
CA CYS A 171 2.72 -19.95 2.54
C CYS A 171 1.90 -21.04 3.25
N TRP A 172 2.29 -21.40 4.48
CA TRP A 172 1.55 -22.39 5.28
C TRP A 172 0.14 -21.95 5.62
N ALA A 173 -0.15 -20.65 5.71
CA ALA A 173 -1.52 -20.17 5.94
C ALA A 173 -2.43 -20.51 4.74
N HIS A 174 -1.93 -20.37 3.52
CA HIS A 174 -2.63 -20.78 2.30
C HIS A 174 -2.77 -22.31 2.20
N GLY A 175 -1.71 -23.06 2.50
CA GLY A 175 -1.78 -24.52 2.58
C GLY A 175 -2.81 -25.00 3.62
N ARG A 176 -2.81 -24.40 4.81
CA ARG A 176 -3.77 -24.70 5.88
C ARG A 176 -5.21 -24.40 5.46
N ARG A 177 -5.48 -23.30 4.75
CA ARG A 177 -6.82 -22.96 4.26
C ARG A 177 -7.39 -24.08 3.38
N LYS A 178 -6.60 -24.60 2.44
CA LYS A 178 -7.01 -25.73 1.58
C LYS A 178 -7.34 -26.99 2.37
N TYR A 179 -6.58 -27.28 3.44
CA TYR A 179 -6.92 -28.38 4.34
C TYR A 179 -8.24 -28.12 5.07
N VAL A 180 -8.47 -26.90 5.58
CA VAL A 180 -9.74 -26.54 6.23
C VAL A 180 -10.93 -26.74 5.27
N ASP A 181 -10.79 -26.32 4.01
CA ASP A 181 -11.84 -26.48 2.99
C ASP A 181 -12.15 -27.98 2.72
N ALA A 182 -11.14 -28.86 2.86
CA ALA A 182 -11.27 -30.31 2.69
C ALA A 182 -11.74 -31.07 3.94
N LEU A 183 -12.11 -30.39 5.03
CA LEU A 183 -12.53 -31.05 6.29
C LEU A 183 -13.73 -32.00 6.12
N GLU A 184 -14.63 -31.68 5.19
CA GLU A 184 -15.80 -32.51 4.90
C GLU A 184 -15.45 -33.78 4.11
N GLU A 185 -14.33 -33.78 3.37
CA GLU A 185 -13.91 -34.93 2.56
C GLU A 185 -13.21 -36.00 3.39
N ASN A 186 -12.31 -35.61 4.30
CA ASN A 186 -11.61 -36.56 5.18
C ASN A 186 -11.17 -35.90 6.50
N ARG A 187 -12.11 -35.80 7.43
CA ARG A 187 -11.89 -35.16 8.73
C ARG A 187 -10.67 -35.67 9.49
N THR A 188 -10.41 -36.98 9.47
CA THR A 188 -9.32 -37.58 10.25
C THR A 188 -7.94 -37.14 9.73
N LEU A 189 -7.67 -37.32 8.43
CA LEU A 189 -6.38 -36.96 7.84
C LEU A 189 -6.17 -35.44 7.81
N VAL A 190 -7.23 -34.69 7.53
CA VAL A 190 -7.18 -33.22 7.50
C VAL A 190 -6.87 -32.65 8.89
N THR A 191 -7.50 -33.17 9.94
CA THR A 191 -7.22 -32.71 11.32
C THR A 191 -5.77 -32.99 11.71
N GLN A 192 -5.21 -34.13 11.30
CA GLN A 192 -3.79 -34.45 11.50
C GLN A 192 -2.88 -33.46 10.75
N ALA A 193 -3.19 -33.15 9.49
CA ALA A 193 -2.43 -32.16 8.71
C ALA A 193 -2.46 -30.77 9.37
N ILE A 194 -3.64 -30.28 9.77
CA ILE A 194 -3.79 -28.99 10.47
C ILE A 194 -3.01 -29.00 11.79
N HIS A 195 -3.01 -30.11 12.53
CA HIS A 195 -2.24 -30.25 13.76
C HIS A 195 -0.73 -30.14 13.50
N TYR A 196 -0.21 -30.80 12.46
CA TYR A 196 1.21 -30.70 12.09
C TYR A 196 1.59 -29.30 11.64
N ILE A 197 0.75 -28.62 10.86
CA ILE A 197 0.98 -27.20 10.51
C ILE A 197 1.00 -26.33 11.78
N GLY A 198 0.11 -26.60 12.74
CA GLY A 198 0.11 -25.91 14.03
C GLY A 198 1.41 -26.06 14.81
N ARG A 199 2.11 -27.20 14.69
CA ARG A 199 3.45 -27.39 15.28
C ARG A 199 4.50 -26.50 14.63
N LEU A 200 4.39 -26.22 13.33
CA LEU A 200 5.30 -25.28 12.64
C LEU A 200 5.11 -23.85 13.18
N TYR A 201 3.86 -23.40 13.30
CA TYR A 201 3.56 -22.09 13.89
C TYR A 201 4.03 -21.97 15.35
N LYS A 202 4.00 -23.06 16.11
CA LYS A 202 4.55 -23.08 17.47
C LYS A 202 6.06 -22.83 17.46
N VAL A 203 6.80 -23.46 16.54
CA VAL A 203 8.24 -23.21 16.38
C VAL A 203 8.51 -21.76 16.01
N GLU A 204 7.75 -21.18 15.06
CA GLU A 204 7.87 -19.77 14.68
C GLU A 204 7.61 -18.84 15.88
N SER A 205 6.55 -19.11 16.65
CA SER A 205 6.20 -18.32 17.83
C SER A 205 7.20 -18.44 18.98
N ASP A 206 7.92 -19.56 19.09
CA ASP A 206 8.93 -19.77 20.13
C ASP A 206 10.30 -19.17 19.75
N ALA A 207 10.51 -18.89 18.47
CA ALA A 207 11.75 -18.32 17.94
C ALA A 207 11.77 -16.79 17.85
N GLY A 208 10.59 -16.14 17.92
CA GLY A 208 10.42 -14.68 17.93
C GLY A 208 10.34 -14.09 19.33
#